data_AF-A0A485LHC7-F1
#
_entry.id   AF-A0A485LHC7-F1
#
_cell.length_a   1.000
_cell.length_b   1.000
_cell.length_c   1.000
_cell.angle_alpha   90.00
_cell.angle_beta   90.00
_cell.angle_gamma   90.00
#
_symmetry.space_group_name_H-M   'P 1'
#
loop_
_entity.id
_entity.type
_entity.pdbx_description
1 polymer ?
#
loop_
_entity_poly.entity_id
_entity_poly.type
_entity_poly.pdbx_seq_one_letter_code
_entity_poly.pdbx_strand_id
1 'polypeptide(L)'
;MLEKTIEYCIRHEKYDILSTMLEFHGISRPTNDVSVGFAPCENKLTLTRLGNEITCFAGYLVQRQDYSYSWASFMDVTHPVDVKVRLSCLESILKDEKFASYSQELLRALAFGKDKHGRAGINITDAATRKYLNDRLYYCGRYEIFDDPPVHVSNTAVVVMAYDHGISAQLFEKYKNDHCTLDVNGFIKCNKILGRMILKIETKKDKKLEDEKWHAEFQLWDKDSNGSLCEVEFLRYCAQHFGKKLKVAMKFMKNGD
;
A
#
# COMPACT_ATOMS: atom_id res chain seq x y z
N MET A 1 10.39 38.07 -10.97
CA MET A 1 11.23 38.06 -12.18
C MET A 1 11.52 36.63 -12.62
N LEU A 2 11.94 35.75 -11.68
CA LEU A 2 12.13 34.32 -11.91
C LEU A 2 10.89 33.62 -12.50
N GLU A 3 9.68 33.84 -11.95
CA GLU A 3 8.44 33.22 -12.46
C GLU A 3 8.12 33.55 -13.93
N LYS A 4 8.32 34.82 -14.36
CA LYS A 4 8.10 35.22 -15.75
C LYS A 4 9.14 34.62 -16.69
N THR A 5 10.37 34.46 -16.22
CA THR A 5 11.45 33.80 -16.97
C THR A 5 11.20 32.28 -17.07
N ILE A 6 10.66 31.67 -16.01
CA ILE A 6 10.22 30.27 -15.99
C ILE A 6 9.09 30.06 -17.01
N GLU A 7 8.04 30.90 -17.00
CA GLU A 7 6.94 30.80 -17.97
C GLU A 7 7.41 31.00 -19.42
N TYR A 8 8.33 31.92 -19.66
CA TYR A 8 8.90 32.14 -20.99
C TYR A 8 9.71 30.93 -21.49
N CYS A 9 10.56 30.35 -20.63
CA CYS A 9 11.33 29.15 -20.94
C CYS A 9 10.42 27.93 -21.18
N ILE A 10 9.30 27.84 -20.45
CA ILE A 10 8.28 26.80 -20.65
C ILE A 10 7.58 26.96 -21.99
N ARG A 11 7.19 28.18 -22.37
CA ARG A 11 6.44 28.45 -23.61
C ARG A 11 7.27 28.28 -24.88
N HIS A 12 8.60 28.47 -24.80
CA HIS A 12 9.51 28.46 -25.94
C HIS A 12 10.55 27.33 -25.92
N GLU A 13 10.35 26.33 -25.06
CA GLU A 13 11.14 25.11 -25.02
C GLU A 13 12.65 25.32 -24.79
N LYS A 14 13.03 26.34 -24.00
CA LYS A 14 14.43 26.70 -23.71
C LYS A 14 14.89 26.14 -22.36
N TYR A 15 14.92 24.82 -22.23
CA TYR A 15 15.06 24.11 -20.96
C TYR A 15 16.50 24.00 -20.43
N ASP A 16 17.51 24.08 -21.30
CA ASP A 16 18.92 24.09 -20.89
C ASP A 16 19.25 25.33 -20.05
N ILE A 17 18.69 26.48 -20.44
CA ILE A 17 18.87 27.77 -19.75
C ILE A 17 18.22 27.75 -18.36
N LEU A 18 17.08 27.05 -18.22
CA LEU A 18 16.34 26.94 -16.98
C LEU A 18 17.09 26.09 -15.93
N SER A 19 17.76 25.01 -16.37
CA SER A 19 18.54 24.12 -15.50
C SER A 19 19.71 24.84 -14.83
N THR A 20 20.49 25.59 -15.62
CA THR A 20 21.66 26.32 -15.11
C THR A 20 21.28 27.39 -14.08
N MET A 21 20.11 28.03 -14.23
CA MET A 21 19.65 29.06 -13.29
C MET A 21 19.29 28.50 -11.91
N LEU A 22 18.79 27.27 -11.83
CA LEU A 22 18.39 26.63 -10.58
C LEU A 22 19.59 26.07 -9.80
N GLU A 23 20.59 25.55 -10.51
CA GLU A 23 21.87 25.11 -9.93
C GLU A 23 22.65 26.28 -9.29
N PHE A 24 22.57 27.46 -9.91
CA PHE A 24 23.28 28.66 -9.43
C PHE A 24 22.76 29.19 -8.08
N HIS A 25 21.57 28.77 -7.63
CA HIS A 25 20.97 29.21 -6.36
C HIS A 25 21.22 28.27 -5.15
N GLY A 26 22.02 27.21 -5.30
CA GLY A 26 22.86 26.66 -4.21
C GLY A 26 22.23 25.82 -3.08
N ILE A 27 21.69 24.63 -3.39
CA ILE A 27 21.40 23.59 -2.37
C ILE A 27 22.32 22.38 -2.60
N SER A 28 23.56 22.46 -2.14
CA SER A 28 24.42 21.28 -1.90
C SER A 28 25.67 21.65 -1.11
N ARG A 29 26.02 20.86 -0.08
CA ARG A 29 27.41 20.51 0.26
C ARG A 29 27.53 19.11 0.91
N PRO A 30 28.70 18.42 0.78
CA PRO A 30 28.80 16.96 0.67
C PRO A 30 29.74 16.27 1.70
N THR A 31 29.70 14.94 1.82
CA THR A 31 30.91 14.07 1.96
C THR A 31 30.63 12.58 1.66
N ASN A 32 31.30 12.11 0.61
CA ASN A 32 31.92 10.80 0.33
C ASN A 32 31.34 9.50 0.93
N ASP A 33 30.61 8.73 0.11
CA ASP A 33 31.09 7.42 -0.38
C ASP A 33 30.21 6.93 -1.56
N VAL A 34 30.87 6.53 -2.65
CA VAL A 34 30.34 5.95 -3.91
C VAL A 34 29.04 6.60 -4.45
N SER A 35 29.18 7.80 -5.00
CA SER A 35 28.12 8.60 -5.61
C SER A 35 27.79 8.18 -7.06
N VAL A 36 26.72 7.41 -7.23
CA VAL A 36 25.89 7.50 -8.44
C VAL A 36 24.99 8.72 -8.24
N GLY A 37 25.42 9.87 -8.75
CA GLY A 37 24.76 11.15 -8.54
C GLY A 37 23.38 11.21 -9.18
N PHE A 38 22.34 11.32 -8.35
CA PHE A 38 21.02 11.78 -8.76
C PHE A 38 20.99 13.31 -8.57
N ALA A 39 20.83 14.06 -9.67
CA ALA A 39 20.47 15.46 -9.64
C ALA A 39 18.97 15.62 -10.01
N PRO A 40 18.24 16.54 -9.36
CA PRO A 40 16.78 16.54 -9.31
C PRO A 40 16.21 17.20 -10.56
N CYS A 41 15.33 16.49 -11.26
CA CYS A 41 14.82 16.88 -12.57
C CYS A 41 13.29 17.04 -12.48
N GLU A 42 12.81 18.28 -12.54
CA GLU A 42 11.39 18.63 -12.72
C GLU A 42 11.35 19.87 -13.65
N ASN A 43 10.78 19.88 -14.85
CA ASN A 43 9.86 18.95 -15.49
C ASN A 43 9.98 19.01 -17.03
N LYS A 44 9.47 17.93 -17.63
CA LYS A 44 9.25 17.67 -19.07
C LYS A 44 10.41 17.11 -19.90
N LEU A 45 11.24 16.23 -19.34
CA LEU A 45 12.06 15.31 -20.16
C LEU A 45 12.31 13.98 -19.43
N THR A 46 11.24 13.24 -19.08
CA THR A 46 11.26 11.77 -18.78
C THR A 46 9.92 11.18 -18.27
N LEU A 47 8.76 11.81 -18.48
CA LEU A 47 7.48 11.17 -18.15
C LEU A 47 7.15 9.95 -19.04
N THR A 48 7.73 9.89 -20.24
CA THR A 48 7.78 8.68 -21.09
C THR A 48 8.83 7.66 -20.65
N ARG A 49 9.62 7.93 -19.61
CA ARG A 49 10.73 7.08 -19.13
C ARG A 49 10.53 6.52 -17.71
N LEU A 50 9.75 7.16 -16.84
CA LEU A 50 9.31 6.57 -15.57
C LEU A 50 8.22 5.50 -15.75
N GLY A 51 7.37 5.64 -16.78
CA GLY A 51 6.42 4.63 -17.22
C GLY A 51 7.01 3.51 -18.09
N ASN A 52 8.33 3.49 -18.31
CA ASN A 52 8.97 2.48 -19.15
C ASN A 52 9.23 1.15 -18.43
N GLU A 53 8.83 0.93 -17.18
CA GLU A 53 8.93 -0.42 -16.61
C GLU A 53 8.08 -1.44 -17.38
N ILE A 54 7.08 -0.96 -18.12
CA ILE A 54 6.13 -1.75 -18.87
C ILE A 54 6.02 -1.18 -20.30
N THR A 55 6.35 -1.97 -21.31
CA THR A 55 6.17 -1.59 -22.72
C THR A 55 5.04 -2.42 -23.34
N CYS A 56 4.20 -1.79 -24.17
CA CYS A 56 3.27 -2.54 -25.02
C CYS A 56 4.05 -3.09 -26.22
N PHE A 57 4.23 -4.39 -26.29
CA PHE A 57 4.77 -5.07 -27.46
C PHE A 57 3.71 -6.04 -28.00
N ALA A 58 3.31 -5.86 -29.26
CA ALA A 58 2.31 -6.70 -29.93
C ALA A 58 0.96 -6.88 -29.18
N GLY A 59 0.53 -5.87 -28.42
CA GLY A 59 -0.72 -5.93 -27.64
C GLY A 59 -0.59 -6.55 -26.24
N TYR A 60 0.64 -6.74 -25.74
CA TYR A 60 0.87 -7.23 -24.38
C TYR A 60 1.74 -6.25 -23.58
N LEU A 61 1.45 -6.11 -22.28
CA LEU A 61 2.32 -5.41 -21.34
C LEU A 61 3.52 -6.30 -21.00
N VAL A 62 4.72 -5.84 -21.33
CA VAL A 62 5.98 -6.55 -21.08
C VAL A 62 6.84 -5.76 -20.13
N GLN A 63 7.36 -6.42 -19.09
CA GLN A 63 8.30 -5.82 -18.15
C GLN A 63 9.68 -5.69 -18.81
N ARG A 64 10.30 -4.51 -18.74
CA ARG A 64 11.65 -4.30 -19.30
C ARG A 64 12.73 -5.01 -18.50
N GLN A 65 13.73 -5.55 -19.21
CA GLN A 65 14.87 -6.27 -18.59
C GLN A 65 15.89 -5.34 -17.91
N ASP A 66 15.91 -4.05 -18.26
CA ASP A 66 16.83 -3.02 -17.75
C ASP A 66 16.20 -2.14 -16.63
N TYR A 67 15.29 -2.71 -15.84
CA TYR A 67 14.55 -1.99 -14.81
C TYR A 67 15.46 -1.51 -13.67
N SER A 68 15.49 -0.19 -13.45
CA SER A 68 16.29 0.44 -12.40
C SER A 68 15.54 0.61 -11.07
N TYR A 69 14.39 -0.07 -10.90
CA TYR A 69 13.50 0.06 -9.73
C TYR A 69 13.02 1.51 -9.50
N SER A 70 13.00 2.33 -10.56
CA SER A 70 12.76 3.76 -10.48
C SER A 70 11.34 4.09 -10.05
N TRP A 71 10.35 3.31 -10.50
CA TRP A 71 8.97 3.48 -10.07
C TRP A 71 8.80 3.18 -8.58
N ALA A 72 9.28 2.02 -8.13
CA ALA A 72 9.18 1.65 -6.72
C ALA A 72 9.94 2.64 -5.82
N SER A 73 11.08 3.17 -6.27
CA SER A 73 11.83 4.23 -5.56
C SER A 73 11.06 5.54 -5.48
N PHE A 74 10.42 5.98 -6.57
CA PHE A 74 9.54 7.15 -6.60
C PHE A 74 8.36 6.99 -5.64
N MET A 75 7.79 5.79 -5.60
CA MET A 75 6.65 5.46 -4.76
C MET A 75 7.01 5.36 -3.28
N ASP A 76 8.26 5.10 -2.91
CA ASP A 76 8.67 4.97 -1.51
C ASP A 76 8.49 6.29 -0.74
N VAL A 77 7.71 6.22 0.35
CA VAL A 77 7.36 7.34 1.23
C VAL A 77 8.56 7.91 1.98
N THR A 78 9.64 7.12 2.13
CA THR A 78 10.85 7.56 2.84
C THR A 78 11.70 8.54 2.02
N HIS A 79 11.50 8.61 0.69
CA HIS A 79 12.14 9.61 -0.16
C HIS A 79 11.39 10.95 -0.12
N PRO A 80 12.08 12.09 -0.29
CA PRO A 80 11.50 13.43 -0.17
C PRO A 80 10.72 13.87 -1.42
N VAL A 81 9.82 13.03 -1.91
CA VAL A 81 8.85 13.39 -2.97
C VAL A 81 7.56 13.82 -2.29
N ASP A 82 6.95 14.91 -2.77
CA ASP A 82 5.67 15.38 -2.23
C ASP A 82 4.53 14.37 -2.51
N VAL A 83 3.64 14.20 -1.53
CA VAL A 83 2.51 13.25 -1.63
C VAL A 83 1.59 13.58 -2.81
N LYS A 84 1.33 14.87 -3.07
CA LYS A 84 0.50 15.30 -4.20
C LYS A 84 1.18 15.01 -5.52
N VAL A 85 2.50 15.11 -5.59
CA VAL A 85 3.28 14.77 -6.79
C VAL A 85 3.19 13.27 -7.08
N ARG A 86 3.39 12.41 -6.06
CA ARG A 86 3.22 10.95 -6.23
C ARG A 86 1.85 10.58 -6.77
N LEU A 87 0.80 11.05 -6.08
CA LEU A 87 -0.58 10.74 -6.44
C LEU A 87 -0.93 11.28 -7.82
N SER A 88 -0.62 12.55 -8.11
CA SER A 88 -0.94 13.16 -9.42
C SER A 88 -0.20 12.47 -10.57
N CYS A 89 1.03 12.01 -10.35
CA CYS A 89 1.79 11.24 -11.33
C CYS A 89 1.10 9.89 -11.62
N LEU A 90 0.75 9.12 -10.57
CA LEU A 90 0.02 7.87 -10.70
C LEU A 90 -1.32 8.06 -11.43
N GLU A 91 -2.08 9.09 -11.05
CA GLU A 91 -3.35 9.44 -11.71
C GLU A 91 -3.15 9.75 -13.19
N SER A 92 -2.12 10.51 -13.53
CA SER A 92 -1.84 10.92 -14.91
C SER A 92 -1.48 9.71 -15.77
N ILE A 93 -0.66 8.79 -15.27
CA ILE A 93 -0.28 7.56 -15.97
C ILE A 93 -1.51 6.68 -16.23
N LEU A 94 -2.39 6.53 -15.24
CA LEU A 94 -3.59 5.68 -15.37
C LEU A 94 -4.69 6.31 -16.25
N LYS A 95 -4.67 7.63 -16.45
CA LYS A 95 -5.60 8.38 -17.33
C LYS A 95 -5.09 8.50 -18.77
N ASP A 96 -3.85 8.09 -19.05
CA ASP A 96 -3.29 8.15 -20.40
C ASP A 96 -4.03 7.18 -21.33
N GLU A 97 -4.62 7.73 -22.40
CA GLU A 97 -5.42 6.98 -23.38
C GLU A 97 -4.63 5.84 -24.04
N LYS A 98 -3.30 5.95 -24.09
CA LYS A 98 -2.41 4.90 -24.60
C LYS A 98 -2.61 3.56 -23.88
N PHE A 99 -3.00 3.59 -22.60
CA PHE A 99 -3.16 2.40 -21.77
C PHE A 99 -4.62 2.06 -21.47
N ALA A 100 -5.58 2.73 -22.10
CA ALA A 100 -7.01 2.54 -21.82
C ALA A 100 -7.42 1.06 -21.90
N SER A 101 -6.94 0.33 -22.91
CA SER A 101 -7.23 -1.10 -23.13
C SER A 101 -6.57 -2.06 -22.14
N TYR A 102 -5.62 -1.59 -21.33
CA TYR A 102 -4.86 -2.41 -20.36
C TYR A 102 -4.79 -1.74 -18.98
N SER A 103 -5.79 -0.93 -18.65
CA SER A 103 -5.78 -0.06 -17.47
C SER A 103 -5.67 -0.85 -16.16
N GLN A 104 -6.28 -2.05 -16.10
CA GLN A 104 -6.24 -2.92 -14.92
C GLN A 104 -4.90 -3.64 -14.76
N GLU A 105 -4.33 -4.12 -15.86
CA GLU A 105 -3.02 -4.74 -15.88
C GLU A 105 -1.92 -3.72 -15.56
N LEU A 106 -2.03 -2.51 -16.10
CA LEU A 106 -1.16 -1.39 -15.77
C LEU A 106 -1.27 -1.04 -14.28
N LEU A 107 -2.49 -0.91 -13.75
CA LEU A 107 -2.71 -0.64 -12.33
C LEU A 107 -2.04 -1.69 -11.44
N ARG A 108 -2.21 -2.99 -11.75
CA ARG A 108 -1.57 -4.08 -11.00
C ARG A 108 -0.06 -4.02 -11.10
N ALA A 109 0.48 -3.77 -12.28
CA ALA A 109 1.92 -3.70 -12.48
C ALA A 109 2.54 -2.49 -11.73
N LEU A 110 1.90 -1.33 -11.75
CA LEU A 110 2.33 -0.16 -10.96
C LEU A 110 2.19 -0.41 -9.45
N ALA A 111 1.12 -1.05 -9.00
CA ALA A 111 0.91 -1.33 -7.58
C ALA A 111 1.93 -2.33 -7.03
N PHE A 112 2.20 -3.40 -7.78
CA PHE A 112 2.99 -4.55 -7.32
C PHE A 112 4.43 -4.55 -7.82
N GLY A 113 4.83 -3.56 -8.62
CA GLY A 113 6.22 -3.31 -9.00
C GLY A 113 7.11 -3.25 -7.76
N LYS A 114 8.18 -4.04 -7.75
CA LYS A 114 9.04 -4.23 -6.58
C LYS A 114 10.28 -3.36 -6.67
N ASP A 115 10.77 -2.91 -5.52
CA ASP A 115 12.09 -2.29 -5.40
C ASP A 115 13.23 -3.32 -5.35
N LYS A 116 14.48 -2.84 -5.21
CA LYS A 116 15.69 -3.67 -5.07
C LYS A 116 15.67 -4.60 -3.84
N HIS A 117 14.76 -4.38 -2.89
CA HIS A 117 14.58 -5.19 -1.69
C HIS A 117 13.35 -6.11 -1.79
N GLY A 118 12.69 -6.17 -2.95
CA GLY A 118 11.50 -6.99 -3.17
C GLY A 118 10.21 -6.42 -2.57
N ARG A 119 10.23 -5.17 -2.08
CA ARG A 119 9.06 -4.48 -1.52
C ARG A 119 8.22 -3.91 -2.66
N ALA A 120 6.94 -4.26 -2.70
CA ALA A 120 6.00 -3.73 -3.68
C ALA A 120 5.69 -2.23 -3.44
N GLY A 121 5.51 -1.45 -4.50
CA GLY A 121 5.18 -0.02 -4.45
C GLY A 121 3.98 0.31 -3.56
N ILE A 122 2.91 -0.47 -3.67
CA ILE A 122 1.71 -0.33 -2.83
C ILE A 122 1.99 -0.49 -1.33
N ASN A 123 3.05 -1.21 -0.96
CA ASN A 123 3.43 -1.43 0.44
C ASN A 123 4.28 -0.28 1.01
N ILE A 124 5.01 0.45 0.17
CA ILE A 124 6.01 1.45 0.59
C ILE A 124 5.57 2.88 0.32
N THR A 125 4.42 3.10 -0.32
CA THR A 125 3.91 4.44 -0.64
C THR A 125 3.16 5.14 0.49
N ASP A 126 2.84 6.42 0.31
CA ASP A 126 2.08 7.18 1.31
C ASP A 126 0.62 6.70 1.42
N ALA A 127 -0.08 7.11 2.49
CA ALA A 127 -1.43 6.67 2.77
C ALA A 127 -2.45 7.08 1.69
N ALA A 128 -2.32 8.27 1.10
CA ALA A 128 -3.26 8.78 0.11
C ALA A 128 -3.10 8.01 -1.21
N THR A 129 -1.88 7.84 -1.67
CA THR A 129 -1.56 7.06 -2.88
C THR A 129 -1.95 5.59 -2.72
N ARG A 130 -1.70 5.00 -1.54
CA ARG A 130 -2.11 3.62 -1.23
C ARG A 130 -3.62 3.44 -1.23
N LYS A 131 -4.36 4.39 -0.66
CA LYS A 131 -5.82 4.39 -0.69
C LYS A 131 -6.33 4.43 -2.14
N TYR A 132 -5.78 5.32 -2.96
CA TYR A 132 -6.13 5.45 -4.37
C TYR A 132 -5.92 4.14 -5.16
N LEU A 133 -4.81 3.44 -4.91
CA LEU A 133 -4.52 2.12 -5.50
C LEU A 133 -5.52 1.06 -5.02
N ASN A 134 -5.71 0.94 -3.71
CA ASN A 134 -6.62 -0.05 -3.12
C ASN A 134 -8.05 0.11 -3.63
N ASP A 135 -8.57 1.35 -3.67
CA ASP A 135 -9.92 1.69 -4.14
C ASP A 135 -10.18 1.22 -5.59
N ARG A 136 -9.13 1.05 -6.39
CA ARG A 136 -9.22 0.58 -7.78
C ARG A 136 -8.88 -0.90 -7.94
N LEU A 137 -8.05 -1.45 -7.07
CA LEU A 137 -7.64 -2.85 -7.11
C LEU A 137 -8.67 -3.79 -6.47
N TYR A 138 -9.36 -3.32 -5.43
CA TYR A 138 -10.17 -4.17 -4.56
C TYR A 138 -11.60 -3.66 -4.47
N TYR A 139 -12.54 -4.59 -4.28
CA TYR A 139 -13.93 -4.26 -4.05
C TYR A 139 -14.06 -3.45 -2.75
N CYS A 140 -14.69 -2.28 -2.86
CA CYS A 140 -14.76 -1.26 -1.80
C CYS A 140 -13.39 -0.89 -1.19
N GLY A 141 -12.30 -0.97 -1.97
CA GLY A 141 -10.95 -0.66 -1.52
C GLY A 141 -10.36 -1.65 -0.51
N ARG A 142 -10.99 -2.80 -0.28
CA ARG A 142 -10.66 -3.70 0.83
C ARG A 142 -10.67 -5.18 0.48
N TYR A 143 -11.60 -5.60 -0.36
CA TYR A 143 -11.84 -7.01 -0.63
C TYR A 143 -11.29 -7.44 -1.99
N GLU A 144 -10.31 -8.34 -1.97
CA GLU A 144 -9.78 -9.01 -3.16
C GLU A 144 -10.62 -10.27 -3.39
N ILE A 145 -11.66 -10.17 -4.22
CA ILE A 145 -12.54 -11.29 -4.58
C ILE A 145 -11.74 -12.30 -5.41
N PHE A 146 -11.92 -13.59 -5.12
CA PHE A 146 -11.23 -14.65 -5.85
C PHE A 146 -11.87 -14.85 -7.22
N ASP A 147 -11.05 -15.21 -8.20
CA ASP A 147 -11.52 -15.55 -9.55
C ASP A 147 -12.22 -16.94 -9.61
N ASP A 148 -12.29 -17.64 -8.49
CA ASP A 148 -12.99 -18.91 -8.36
C ASP A 148 -14.52 -18.76 -8.52
N PRO A 149 -15.23 -19.80 -8.97
CA PRO A 149 -16.69 -19.82 -8.97
C PRO A 149 -17.27 -19.52 -7.58
N PRO A 150 -18.47 -18.91 -7.48
CA PRO A 150 -19.12 -18.70 -6.21
C PRO A 150 -19.26 -19.99 -5.41
N VAL A 151 -18.94 -19.91 -4.12
CA VAL A 151 -19.08 -21.03 -3.16
C VAL A 151 -20.54 -21.43 -3.01
N HIS A 152 -21.45 -20.47 -3.15
CA HIS A 152 -22.88 -20.72 -3.09
C HIS A 152 -23.65 -19.74 -3.96
N VAL A 153 -24.68 -20.23 -4.64
CA VAL A 153 -25.63 -19.43 -5.41
C VAL A 153 -27.04 -19.87 -5.03
N SER A 154 -27.89 -18.91 -4.69
CA SER A 154 -29.31 -19.14 -4.44
C SER A 154 -30.17 -18.12 -5.19
N ASN A 155 -31.49 -18.24 -5.01
CA ASN A 155 -32.46 -17.30 -5.56
C ASN A 155 -32.25 -15.88 -5.02
N THR A 156 -31.71 -15.72 -3.80
CA THR A 156 -31.61 -14.42 -3.12
C THR A 156 -30.19 -13.98 -2.83
N ALA A 157 -29.18 -14.82 -3.06
CA ALA A 157 -27.80 -14.48 -2.73
C ALA A 157 -26.76 -15.19 -3.60
N VAL A 158 -25.58 -14.59 -3.66
CA VAL A 158 -24.35 -15.18 -4.18
C VAL A 158 -23.28 -15.05 -3.10
N VAL A 159 -22.55 -16.12 -2.81
CA VAL A 159 -21.46 -16.14 -1.84
C VAL A 159 -20.17 -16.46 -2.57
N VAL A 160 -19.16 -15.61 -2.41
CA VAL A 160 -17.81 -15.77 -2.99
C VAL A 160 -16.76 -15.74 -1.90
N MET A 161 -15.58 -16.27 -2.19
CA MET A 161 -14.40 -16.08 -1.33
C MET A 161 -13.68 -14.78 -1.69
N ALA A 162 -13.11 -14.14 -0.68
CA ALA A 162 -12.26 -12.96 -0.85
C ALA A 162 -11.16 -12.92 0.21
N TYR A 163 -10.12 -12.12 -0.05
CA TYR A 163 -9.22 -11.65 1.01
C TYR A 163 -9.68 -10.29 1.51
N ASP A 164 -9.79 -10.15 2.83
CA ASP A 164 -9.98 -8.90 3.53
C ASP A 164 -8.60 -8.33 3.93
N HIS A 165 -8.21 -7.23 3.30
CA HIS A 165 -6.95 -6.52 3.56
C HIS A 165 -7.03 -5.51 4.72
N GLY A 166 -8.23 -5.24 5.24
CA GLY A 166 -8.48 -4.16 6.22
C GLY A 166 -8.90 -4.63 7.61
N ILE A 167 -9.20 -5.92 7.80
CA ILE A 167 -9.78 -6.42 9.06
C ILE A 167 -8.92 -6.12 10.29
N SER A 168 -7.60 -6.29 10.20
CA SER A 168 -6.70 -6.07 11.34
C SER A 168 -6.70 -4.61 11.78
N ALA A 169 -6.54 -3.67 10.83
CA ALA A 169 -6.59 -2.24 11.13
C ALA A 169 -7.97 -1.82 11.67
N GLN A 170 -9.06 -2.34 11.09
CA GLN A 170 -10.41 -2.09 11.58
C GLN A 170 -10.60 -2.56 13.03
N LEU A 171 -10.08 -3.74 13.37
CA LEU A 171 -10.18 -4.28 14.73
C LEU A 171 -9.34 -3.47 15.72
N PHE A 172 -8.15 -3.04 15.32
CA PHE A 172 -7.34 -2.12 16.12
C PHE A 172 -8.12 -0.84 16.45
N GLU A 173 -8.63 -0.16 15.42
CA GLU A 173 -9.40 1.08 15.58
C GLU A 173 -10.65 0.89 16.44
N LYS A 174 -11.31 -0.28 16.34
CA LYS A 174 -12.50 -0.59 17.12
C LYS A 174 -12.22 -0.84 18.60
N TYR A 175 -11.06 -1.41 18.93
CA TYR A 175 -10.78 -1.88 20.29
C TYR A 175 -9.63 -1.16 20.99
N LYS A 176 -8.98 -0.19 20.33
CA LYS A 176 -8.00 0.69 20.98
C LYS A 176 -8.64 1.48 22.12
N ASN A 177 -7.85 1.74 23.14
CA ASN A 177 -8.21 2.59 24.28
C ASN A 177 -8.05 4.08 23.92
N ASP A 178 -8.32 4.95 24.89
CA ASP A 178 -8.21 6.41 24.74
C ASP A 178 -6.78 6.90 24.44
N HIS A 179 -5.77 6.07 24.68
CA HIS A 179 -4.37 6.33 24.36
C HIS A 179 -3.97 5.87 22.95
N CYS A 180 -4.94 5.43 22.13
CA CYS A 180 -4.70 4.87 20.81
C CYS A 180 -3.81 3.61 20.80
N THR A 181 -3.88 2.80 21.85
CA THR A 181 -3.18 1.51 21.95
C THR A 181 -4.16 0.39 22.33
N LEU A 182 -3.78 -0.86 22.13
CA LEU A 182 -4.55 -2.02 22.58
C LEU A 182 -4.02 -2.51 23.92
N ASP A 183 -4.88 -2.52 24.94
CA ASP A 183 -4.61 -3.30 26.15
C ASP A 183 -4.84 -4.80 25.90
N VAL A 184 -4.53 -5.63 26.90
CA VAL A 184 -4.71 -7.09 26.81
C VAL A 184 -6.16 -7.48 26.50
N ASN A 185 -7.14 -6.72 27.00
CA ASN A 185 -8.56 -7.00 26.77
C ASN A 185 -8.96 -6.71 25.32
N GLY A 186 -8.51 -5.58 24.76
CA GLY A 186 -8.69 -5.22 23.37
C GLY A 186 -8.05 -6.26 22.44
N PHE A 187 -6.81 -6.66 22.74
CA PHE A 187 -6.10 -7.72 22.02
C PHE A 187 -6.87 -9.05 22.01
N ILE A 188 -7.40 -9.49 23.15
CA ILE A 188 -8.22 -10.71 23.25
C ILE A 188 -9.52 -10.56 22.43
N LYS A 189 -10.18 -9.41 22.47
CA LYS A 189 -11.40 -9.15 21.69
C LYS A 189 -11.13 -9.22 20.18
N CYS A 190 -10.03 -8.65 19.71
CA CYS A 190 -9.60 -8.74 18.32
C CYS A 190 -9.41 -10.20 17.89
N ASN A 191 -8.67 -10.97 18.68
CA ASN A 191 -8.36 -12.37 18.36
C ASN A 191 -9.59 -13.28 18.32
N LYS A 192 -10.56 -13.05 19.19
CA LYS A 192 -11.85 -13.74 19.16
C LYS A 192 -12.58 -13.54 17.83
N ILE A 193 -12.56 -12.33 17.27
CA ILE A 193 -13.18 -12.03 15.97
C ILE A 193 -12.39 -12.63 14.82
N LEU A 194 -11.06 -12.61 14.92
CA LEU A 194 -10.17 -13.27 13.95
C LEU A 194 -10.25 -14.81 14.00
N GLY A 195 -11.12 -15.37 14.85
CA GLY A 195 -11.36 -16.80 14.96
C GLY A 195 -10.24 -17.57 15.64
N ARG A 196 -9.32 -16.87 16.32
CA ARG A 196 -8.20 -17.51 17.01
C ARG A 196 -8.66 -17.93 18.41
N MET A 197 -8.66 -19.23 18.66
CA MET A 197 -8.83 -19.82 19.98
C MET A 197 -7.55 -20.57 20.34
N ILE A 198 -7.02 -20.38 21.54
CA ILE A 198 -5.79 -21.06 21.97
C ILE A 198 -6.13 -22.45 22.52
N LEU A 199 -7.31 -22.59 23.12
CA LEU A 199 -7.82 -23.82 23.67
C LEU A 199 -9.30 -23.99 23.33
N LYS A 200 -9.76 -25.24 23.30
CA LYS A 200 -11.19 -25.54 23.28
C LYS A 200 -11.69 -25.43 24.72
N ILE A 201 -12.54 -24.44 25.00
CA ILE A 201 -13.07 -24.22 26.35
C ILE A 201 -14.21 -25.21 26.60
N GLU A 202 -14.00 -26.16 27.50
CA GLU A 202 -15.06 -27.08 27.96
C GLU A 202 -15.34 -26.91 29.47
N THR A 203 -14.35 -26.42 30.23
CA THR A 203 -14.45 -26.22 31.68
C THR A 203 -14.04 -24.81 32.13
N LYS A 204 -14.40 -24.42 33.37
CA LYS A 204 -13.93 -23.16 33.98
C LYS A 204 -12.41 -23.10 34.13
N LYS A 205 -11.74 -24.25 34.31
CA LYS A 205 -10.28 -24.34 34.41
C LYS A 205 -9.63 -24.02 33.06
N ASP A 206 -10.21 -24.50 31.97
CA ASP A 206 -9.71 -24.23 30.61
C ASP A 206 -9.81 -22.75 30.26
N LYS A 207 -10.89 -22.09 30.68
CA LYS A 207 -11.05 -20.64 30.51
C LYS A 207 -9.92 -19.86 31.19
N LYS A 208 -9.60 -20.22 32.45
CA LYS A 208 -8.49 -19.57 33.18
C LYS A 208 -7.15 -19.80 32.49
N LEU A 209 -6.89 -21.02 32.03
CA LEU A 209 -5.66 -21.35 31.31
C LEU A 209 -5.56 -20.63 29.96
N GLU A 210 -6.69 -20.45 29.26
CA GLU A 210 -6.72 -19.67 28.04
C GLU A 210 -6.44 -18.18 28.30
N ASP A 211 -7.04 -17.60 29.34
CA ASP A 211 -6.77 -16.22 29.75
C ASP A 211 -5.27 -16.04 30.07
N GLU A 212 -4.65 -16.97 30.82
CA GLU A 212 -3.21 -16.98 31.11
C GLU A 212 -2.35 -17.05 29.83
N LYS A 213 -2.73 -17.89 28.85
CA LYS A 213 -2.02 -17.99 27.57
C LYS A 213 -2.16 -16.73 26.72
N TRP A 214 -3.31 -16.08 26.72
CA TRP A 214 -3.49 -14.80 26.04
C TRP A 214 -2.63 -13.70 26.65
N HIS A 215 -2.50 -13.66 27.97
CA HIS A 215 -1.61 -12.71 28.64
C HIS A 215 -0.14 -12.97 28.28
N ALA A 216 0.30 -14.24 28.27
CA ALA A 216 1.65 -14.59 27.87
C ALA A 216 1.94 -14.21 26.41
N GLU A 217 0.99 -14.47 25.49
CA GLU A 217 1.11 -14.05 24.09
C GLU A 217 1.18 -12.53 23.97
N PHE A 218 0.32 -11.80 24.67
CA PHE A 218 0.33 -10.33 24.68
C PHE A 218 1.70 -9.77 25.09
N GLN A 219 2.29 -10.31 26.17
CA GLN A 219 3.61 -9.91 26.65
C GLN A 219 4.74 -10.18 25.65
N LEU A 220 4.62 -11.20 24.79
CA LEU A 220 5.60 -11.44 23.73
C LEU A 220 5.60 -10.34 22.66
N TRP A 221 4.45 -9.67 22.48
CA TRP A 221 4.24 -8.66 21.46
C TRP A 221 4.35 -7.23 21.97
N ASP A 222 4.15 -7.01 23.28
CA ASP A 222 4.40 -5.77 24.01
C ASP A 222 5.92 -5.61 24.23
N LYS A 223 6.62 -5.08 23.23
CA LYS A 223 8.09 -5.12 23.19
C LYS A 223 8.75 -4.17 24.18
N ASP A 224 8.08 -3.08 24.52
CA ASP A 224 8.55 -2.10 25.51
C ASP A 224 7.98 -2.35 26.91
N SER A 225 7.14 -3.39 27.07
CA SER A 225 6.53 -3.79 28.35
C SER A 225 5.71 -2.66 28.97
N ASN A 226 5.10 -1.81 28.13
CA ASN A 226 4.30 -0.68 28.57
C ASN A 226 2.84 -1.08 28.92
N GLY A 227 2.49 -2.36 28.72
CA GLY A 227 1.16 -2.90 28.99
C GLY A 227 0.16 -2.67 27.85
N SER A 228 0.63 -2.26 26.66
CA SER A 228 -0.21 -1.93 25.51
C SER A 228 0.51 -2.19 24.18
N LEU A 229 -0.25 -2.45 23.12
CA LEU A 229 0.28 -2.59 21.76
C LEU A 229 -0.08 -1.37 20.94
N CYS A 230 0.89 -0.74 20.29
CA CYS A 230 0.61 0.26 19.26
C CYS A 230 0.10 -0.42 17.97
N GLU A 231 -0.42 0.39 17.04
CA GLU A 231 -0.97 -0.13 15.77
C GLU A 231 0.06 -0.96 15.00
N VAL A 232 1.30 -0.49 14.94
CA VAL A 232 2.39 -1.18 14.22
C VAL A 232 2.67 -2.56 14.82
N GLU A 233 2.69 -2.68 16.15
CA GLU A 233 2.93 -3.95 16.83
C GLU A 233 1.78 -4.92 16.58
N PHE A 234 0.54 -4.45 16.69
CA PHE A 234 -0.64 -5.27 16.45
C PHE A 234 -0.77 -5.70 14.98
N LEU A 235 -0.50 -4.83 14.03
CA LEU A 235 -0.51 -5.19 12.61
C LEU A 235 0.60 -6.19 12.28
N ARG A 236 1.77 -6.08 12.91
CA ARG A 236 2.86 -7.06 12.78
C ARG A 236 2.45 -8.41 13.38
N TYR A 237 1.80 -8.40 14.53
CA TYR A 237 1.18 -9.59 15.13
C TYR A 237 0.22 -10.27 14.14
N CYS A 238 -0.74 -9.52 13.61
CA CYS A 238 -1.71 -10.07 12.66
C CYS A 238 -1.03 -10.61 11.40
N ALA A 239 -0.04 -9.89 10.86
CA ALA A 239 0.70 -10.33 9.69
C ALA A 239 1.42 -11.66 9.91
N GLN A 240 1.95 -11.89 11.11
CA GLN A 240 2.62 -13.15 11.46
C GLN A 240 1.65 -14.33 11.60
N HIS A 241 0.47 -14.11 12.19
CA HIS A 241 -0.45 -15.20 12.52
C HIS A 241 -1.50 -15.49 11.45
N PHE A 242 -1.96 -14.48 10.72
CA PHE A 242 -3.03 -14.59 9.73
C PHE A 242 -2.54 -14.29 8.32
N GLY A 243 -1.30 -13.85 8.17
CA GLY A 243 -0.83 -13.17 6.96
C GLY A 243 -1.30 -11.71 6.93
N LYS A 244 -0.87 -10.97 5.92
CA LYS A 244 -1.25 -9.55 5.76
C LYS A 244 -2.73 -9.34 5.37
N LYS A 245 -3.49 -10.43 5.19
CA LYS A 245 -4.88 -10.43 4.72
C LYS A 245 -5.60 -11.69 5.23
N LEU A 246 -6.91 -11.60 5.49
CA LEU A 246 -7.72 -12.71 6.01
C LEU A 246 -8.65 -13.26 4.93
N LYS A 247 -8.74 -14.59 4.79
CA LYS A 247 -9.72 -15.20 3.89
C LYS A 247 -11.12 -15.14 4.50
N VAL A 248 -12.08 -14.57 3.77
CA VAL A 248 -13.48 -14.36 4.20
C VAL A 248 -14.46 -14.86 3.13
N ALA A 249 -15.69 -15.14 3.55
CA ALA A 249 -16.81 -15.37 2.64
C ALA A 249 -17.66 -14.09 2.56
N MET A 250 -17.88 -13.58 1.35
CA MET A 250 -18.72 -12.41 1.10
C MET A 250 -20.06 -12.83 0.52
N LYS A 251 -21.16 -12.45 1.18
CA LYS A 251 -22.53 -12.70 0.71
C LYS A 251 -23.10 -11.43 0.07
N PHE A 252 -23.35 -11.51 -1.23
CA PHE A 252 -24.06 -10.49 -1.98
C PHE A 252 -25.54 -10.86 -2.03
N MET A 253 -26.40 -9.97 -1.56
CA MET A 253 -27.85 -10.13 -1.67
C MET A 253 -28.29 -9.67 -3.05
N LYS A 254 -29.11 -10.46 -3.73
CA LYS A 254 -29.83 -10.00 -4.91
C LYS A 254 -30.91 -9.04 -4.43
N ASN A 255 -30.92 -7.82 -4.96
CA ASN A 255 -32.09 -6.97 -4.78
C ASN A 255 -33.25 -7.66 -5.51
N GLY A 256 -34.40 -7.76 -4.86
CA GLY A 256 -35.64 -7.99 -5.60
C GLY A 256 -35.86 -6.76 -6.48
N ASP A 257 -36.17 -6.99 -7.75
CA ASP A 257 -36.55 -5.91 -8.67
C ASP A 257 -37.61 -4.98 -8.06
#